data_AF-A0A2T2W211-F1
#
_entry.id   AF-A0A2T2W211-F1
#
_cell.length_a   1.000
_cell.length_b   1.000
_cell.length_c   1.000
_cell.angle_alpha   90.00
_cell.angle_beta   90.00
_cell.angle_gamma   90.00
#
_symmetry.space_group_name_H-M   'P 1'
#
loop_
_entity.id
_entity.type
_entity.pdbx_description
1 polymer ?
#
loop_
_entity_poly.entity_id
_entity_poly.type
_entity_poly.pdbx_seq_one_letter_code
_entity_poly.pdbx_strand_id
1 'polypeptide(L)'
;TETRAVERLVRSRLIHHWEAQDDPEHLRTIRDRLLVDNLRSSRLLSLHQQILRQGSLAADGSPEQAELKLSGIAIERDGGLRVANPIYAEIFNPDWVNQCLAQQRPYAVMLQAWVASNFQDDSRLLMGQALQDALQWAAHKSLSDLDYRYLSASQKWDAKMVRLELEAKDKANSMLTEAQRQANQIIRLSYLSLGTCLAISLVALLIGLL
;
A
#
# COMPACT_ATOMS: atom_id res chain seq x y z
N THR A 1 4.13 -7.95 -48.09
CA THR A 1 3.23 -9.05 -47.70
C THR A 1 1.98 -8.47 -47.07
N GLU A 2 0.84 -9.10 -47.34
CA GLU A 2 -0.48 -8.68 -46.88
C GLU A 2 -0.56 -8.57 -45.35
N THR A 3 0.12 -9.46 -44.62
CA THR A 3 0.19 -9.44 -43.15
C THR A 3 0.67 -8.10 -42.58
N ARG A 4 1.71 -7.48 -43.16
CA ARG A 4 2.21 -6.17 -42.73
C ARG A 4 1.29 -5.00 -43.13
N ALA A 5 0.45 -5.20 -44.15
CA ALA A 5 -0.54 -4.21 -44.54
C ALA A 5 -1.73 -4.24 -43.56
N VAL A 6 -2.20 -5.44 -43.22
CA VAL A 6 -3.24 -5.66 -42.20
C VAL A 6 -2.78 -5.15 -40.84
N GLU A 7 -1.56 -5.47 -40.40
CA GLU A 7 -1.04 -4.99 -39.12
C GLU A 7 -1.01 -3.45 -39.05
N ARG A 8 -0.49 -2.79 -40.10
CA ARG A 8 -0.46 -1.32 -40.16
C ARG A 8 -1.86 -0.71 -40.15
N LEU A 9 -2.82 -1.34 -40.82
CA LEU A 9 -4.21 -0.90 -40.83
C LEU A 9 -4.82 -1.01 -39.43
N VAL A 10 -4.68 -2.17 -38.78
CA VAL A 10 -5.18 -2.40 -37.41
C VAL A 10 -4.56 -1.40 -36.43
N ARG A 11 -3.23 -1.23 -36.46
CA ARG A 11 -2.56 -0.27 -35.58
C ARG A 11 -3.06 1.15 -35.79
N SER A 12 -3.11 1.62 -37.05
CA SER A 12 -3.49 3.01 -37.36
C SER A 12 -4.96 3.33 -37.12
N ARG A 13 -5.86 2.38 -37.37
CA ARG A 13 -7.31 2.59 -37.34
C ARG A 13 -8.01 2.14 -36.06
N LEU A 14 -7.47 1.12 -35.38
CA LEU A 14 -8.15 0.48 -34.24
C LEU A 14 -7.40 0.63 -32.92
N ILE A 15 -6.07 0.77 -32.93
CA ILE A 15 -5.27 0.83 -31.69
C ILE A 15 -4.85 2.28 -31.38
N HIS A 16 -4.30 3.00 -32.34
CA HIS A 16 -3.87 4.39 -32.14
C HIS A 16 -5.08 5.33 -32.06
N HIS A 17 -5.15 6.16 -31.02
CA HIS A 17 -6.26 7.09 -30.78
C HIS A 17 -7.64 6.42 -30.89
N TRP A 18 -7.73 5.16 -30.45
CA TRP A 18 -8.93 4.35 -30.58
C TRP A 18 -10.17 5.04 -29.98
N GLU A 19 -10.01 5.75 -28.86
CA GLU A 19 -11.13 6.46 -28.20
C GLU A 19 -11.80 7.50 -29.11
N ALA A 20 -11.03 8.14 -30.00
CA ALA A 20 -11.53 9.14 -30.94
C ALA A 20 -12.01 8.53 -32.26
N GLN A 21 -11.62 7.29 -32.57
CA GLN A 21 -11.91 6.60 -33.82
C GLN A 21 -12.99 5.51 -33.69
N ASP A 22 -13.48 5.23 -32.48
CA ASP A 22 -14.46 4.19 -32.18
C ASP A 22 -15.88 4.59 -32.62
N ASP A 23 -16.12 4.47 -33.93
CA ASP A 23 -17.40 4.71 -34.61
C ASP A 23 -17.70 3.58 -35.62
N PRO A 24 -18.77 2.77 -35.42
CA PRO A 24 -19.70 2.83 -34.29
C PRO A 24 -19.06 2.44 -32.97
N GLU A 25 -19.64 2.93 -31.87
CA GLU A 25 -19.14 2.69 -30.52
C GLU A 25 -19.08 1.21 -30.16
N HIS A 26 -17.91 0.77 -29.71
CA HIS A 26 -17.71 -0.58 -29.22
C HIS A 26 -16.66 -0.58 -28.12
N LEU A 27 -15.44 -0.11 -28.43
CA LEU A 27 -14.34 -0.05 -27.48
C LEU A 27 -14.65 0.93 -26.33
N ARG A 28 -15.31 2.05 -26.62
CA ARG A 28 -15.74 3.02 -25.61
C ARG A 28 -16.78 2.40 -24.68
N THR A 29 -17.71 1.62 -25.21
CA THR A 29 -18.68 0.89 -24.40
C THR A 29 -18.02 -0.13 -23.47
N ILE A 30 -17.00 -0.86 -23.95
CA ILE A 30 -16.22 -1.78 -23.10
C ILE A 30 -15.53 -1.02 -21.98
N ARG A 31 -14.81 0.07 -22.33
CA ARG A 31 -14.13 0.94 -21.37
C ARG A 31 -15.08 1.45 -20.31
N ASP A 32 -16.20 2.02 -20.75
CA ASP A 32 -17.16 2.65 -19.85
C ASP A 32 -17.72 1.60 -18.91
N ARG A 33 -18.09 0.39 -19.38
CA ARG A 33 -18.50 -0.72 -18.49
C ARG A 33 -17.44 -1.11 -17.47
N LEU A 34 -16.16 -1.14 -17.85
CA LEU A 34 -15.07 -1.41 -16.90
C LEU A 34 -14.90 -0.30 -15.86
N LEU A 35 -15.25 0.94 -16.20
CA LEU A 35 -15.03 2.14 -15.39
C LEU A 35 -16.31 2.71 -14.75
N VAL A 36 -17.48 2.07 -14.95
CA VAL A 36 -18.80 2.59 -14.57
C VAL A 36 -18.92 2.88 -13.07
N ASP A 37 -18.41 1.99 -12.22
CA ASP A 37 -18.56 2.07 -10.78
C ASP A 37 -17.19 1.96 -10.11
N ASN A 38 -16.69 3.09 -9.58
CA ASN A 38 -15.42 3.17 -8.87
C ASN A 38 -15.26 2.12 -7.75
N LEU A 39 -16.35 1.56 -7.21
CA LEU A 39 -16.29 0.47 -6.24
C LEU A 39 -15.88 -0.87 -6.87
N ARG A 40 -16.39 -1.16 -8.08
CA ARG A 40 -16.23 -2.44 -8.79
C ARG A 40 -15.14 -2.42 -9.86
N SER A 41 -14.85 -1.25 -10.43
CA SER A 41 -13.83 -1.08 -11.47
C SER A 41 -12.46 -1.61 -11.06
N SER A 42 -12.05 -1.37 -9.80
CA SER A 42 -10.76 -1.85 -9.31
C SER A 42 -10.62 -3.39 -9.38
N ARG A 43 -11.69 -4.14 -9.08
CA ARG A 43 -11.70 -5.60 -9.18
C ARG A 43 -11.77 -6.09 -10.62
N LEU A 44 -12.62 -5.49 -11.45
CA LEU A 44 -12.73 -5.84 -12.88
C LEU A 44 -11.40 -5.64 -13.59
N LEU A 45 -10.77 -4.48 -13.40
CA LEU A 45 -9.46 -4.15 -13.94
C LEU A 45 -8.39 -5.12 -13.46
N SER A 46 -8.42 -5.51 -12.18
CA SER A 46 -7.44 -6.45 -11.63
C SER A 46 -7.62 -7.87 -12.15
N LEU A 47 -8.85 -8.36 -12.30
CA LEU A 47 -9.13 -9.65 -12.94
C LEU A 47 -8.69 -9.66 -14.40
N HIS A 48 -9.00 -8.59 -15.15
CA HIS A 48 -8.52 -8.43 -16.52
C HIS A 48 -6.98 -8.42 -16.59
N GLN A 49 -6.30 -7.75 -15.66
CA GLN A 49 -4.85 -7.79 -15.56
C GLN A 49 -4.31 -9.21 -15.31
N GLN A 50 -4.99 -10.02 -14.48
CA GLN A 50 -4.61 -11.41 -14.27
C GLN A 50 -4.77 -12.24 -15.55
N ILE A 51 -5.87 -12.06 -16.29
CA ILE A 51 -6.10 -12.73 -17.58
C ILE A 51 -5.00 -12.33 -18.58
N LEU A 52 -4.62 -11.07 -18.66
CA LEU A 52 -3.53 -10.60 -19.54
C LEU A 52 -2.18 -11.23 -19.19
N ARG A 53 -1.87 -11.40 -17.89
CA ARG A 53 -0.59 -11.95 -17.43
C ARG A 53 -0.52 -13.48 -17.57
N GLN A 54 -1.60 -14.17 -17.25
CA GLN A 54 -1.65 -15.63 -17.17
C GLN A 54 -2.16 -16.27 -18.48
N GLY A 55 -2.74 -15.47 -19.38
CA GLY A 55 -3.40 -15.91 -20.62
C GLY A 55 -4.79 -16.50 -20.40
N SER A 56 -5.07 -17.04 -19.21
CA SER A 56 -6.38 -17.56 -18.82
C SER A 56 -6.55 -17.50 -17.30
N LEU A 57 -7.76 -17.26 -16.83
CA LEU A 57 -8.16 -17.39 -15.43
C LEU A 57 -9.21 -18.49 -15.29
N ALA A 58 -9.20 -19.30 -14.23
CA ALA A 58 -10.24 -20.32 -14.04
C ALA A 58 -11.62 -19.67 -13.90
N ALA A 59 -12.64 -20.25 -14.54
CA ALA A 59 -14.00 -19.77 -14.42
C ALA A 59 -14.55 -20.12 -13.02
N ASP A 60 -14.84 -19.10 -12.21
CA ASP A 60 -15.32 -19.25 -10.83
C ASP A 60 -16.80 -18.83 -10.66
N GLY A 61 -17.40 -18.26 -11.71
CA GLY A 61 -18.79 -17.81 -11.71
C GLY A 61 -19.06 -16.57 -10.85
N SER A 62 -18.02 -15.87 -10.40
CA SER A 62 -18.16 -14.64 -9.62
C SER A 62 -18.91 -13.55 -10.42
N PRO A 63 -19.62 -12.64 -9.74
CA PRO A 63 -20.28 -11.51 -10.39
C PRO A 63 -19.32 -10.67 -11.24
N GLU A 64 -18.06 -10.53 -10.82
CA GLU A 64 -17.06 -9.79 -11.56
C GLU A 64 -16.62 -10.51 -12.84
N GLN A 65 -16.47 -11.84 -12.82
CA GLN A 65 -16.24 -12.61 -14.04
C GLN A 65 -17.44 -12.56 -14.99
N ALA A 66 -18.66 -12.58 -14.46
CA ALA A 66 -19.87 -12.41 -15.26
C ALA A 66 -19.89 -11.03 -15.94
N GLU A 67 -19.52 -9.96 -15.22
CA GLU A 67 -19.44 -8.61 -15.77
C GLU A 67 -18.37 -8.49 -16.85
N LEU A 68 -17.18 -9.09 -16.66
CA LEU A 68 -16.16 -9.14 -17.72
C LEU A 68 -16.69 -9.83 -18.99
N LYS A 69 -17.47 -10.91 -18.85
CA LYS A 69 -18.13 -11.58 -19.99
C LYS A 69 -19.20 -10.69 -20.63
N LEU A 70 -20.03 -10.03 -19.83
CA LEU A 70 -21.08 -9.13 -20.32
C LEU A 70 -20.51 -7.91 -21.04
N SER A 71 -19.37 -7.39 -20.59
CA SER A 71 -18.65 -6.32 -21.27
C SER A 71 -18.09 -6.76 -22.63
N GLY A 72 -17.94 -8.06 -22.88
CA GLY A 72 -17.36 -8.60 -24.09
C GLY A 72 -15.82 -8.55 -24.13
N ILE A 73 -15.16 -8.04 -23.08
CA ILE A 73 -13.68 -8.03 -23.02
C ILE A 73 -13.11 -9.43 -22.82
N ALA A 74 -13.84 -10.29 -22.10
CA ALA A 74 -13.45 -11.67 -21.82
C ALA A 74 -14.50 -12.65 -22.32
N ILE A 75 -14.04 -13.84 -22.69
CA ILE A 75 -14.88 -14.99 -23.02
C ILE A 75 -14.44 -16.20 -22.21
N GLU A 76 -15.39 -17.07 -21.92
CA GLU A 76 -15.10 -18.37 -21.31
C GLU A 76 -14.84 -19.40 -22.41
N ARG A 77 -13.67 -20.03 -22.38
CA ARG A 77 -13.28 -21.14 -23.26
C ARG A 77 -12.50 -22.17 -22.46
N ASP A 78 -12.83 -23.44 -22.67
CA ASP A 78 -12.16 -24.58 -22.02
C ASP A 78 -12.13 -24.47 -20.48
N GLY A 79 -13.20 -23.94 -19.88
CA GLY A 79 -13.32 -23.74 -18.43
C GLY A 79 -12.53 -22.56 -17.86
N GLY A 80 -11.99 -21.67 -18.71
CA GLY A 80 -11.26 -20.48 -18.29
C GLY A 80 -11.67 -19.21 -19.03
N LEU A 81 -11.60 -18.06 -18.34
CA LEU A 81 -11.74 -16.74 -18.93
C LEU A 81 -10.47 -16.32 -19.65
N ARG A 82 -10.62 -15.86 -20.90
CA ARG A 82 -9.54 -15.33 -21.75
C ARG A 82 -10.00 -14.04 -22.41
N VAL A 83 -9.05 -13.19 -22.81
CA VAL A 83 -9.39 -12.00 -23.60
C VAL A 83 -10.07 -12.41 -24.90
N ALA A 84 -11.22 -11.81 -25.19
CA ALA A 84 -12.08 -12.19 -26.31
C ALA A 84 -11.47 -11.87 -27.68
N ASN A 85 -10.69 -10.79 -27.77
CA ASN A 85 -10.10 -10.30 -29.01
C ASN A 85 -8.69 -9.76 -28.74
N PRO A 86 -7.67 -10.14 -29.55
CA PRO A 86 -6.32 -9.59 -29.43
C PRO A 86 -6.26 -8.05 -29.48
N ILE A 87 -7.17 -7.39 -30.21
CA ILE A 87 -7.26 -5.92 -30.25
C ILE A 87 -7.58 -5.37 -28.85
N TYR A 88 -8.42 -6.06 -28.07
CA TYR A 88 -8.72 -5.65 -26.70
C TYR A 88 -7.50 -5.82 -25.78
N ALA A 89 -6.66 -6.84 -26.02
CA ALA A 89 -5.43 -7.02 -25.26
C ALA A 89 -4.40 -5.93 -25.56
N GLU A 90 -4.38 -5.40 -26.79
CA GLU A 90 -3.52 -4.28 -27.19
C GLU A 90 -4.01 -2.94 -26.62
N ILE A 91 -5.33 -2.74 -26.55
CA ILE A 91 -5.95 -1.49 -26.09
C ILE A 91 -6.06 -1.44 -24.57
N PHE A 92 -6.74 -2.42 -23.97
CA PHE A 92 -6.91 -2.56 -22.52
C PHE A 92 -5.74 -3.37 -21.95
N ASN A 93 -4.52 -2.97 -22.31
CA ASN A 93 -3.29 -3.66 -21.99
C ASN A 93 -2.89 -3.43 -20.51
N PRO A 94 -1.84 -4.11 -20.00
CA PRO A 94 -1.39 -3.94 -18.62
C PRO A 94 -1.08 -2.49 -18.23
N ASP A 95 -0.56 -1.67 -19.14
CA ASP A 95 -0.22 -0.26 -18.88
C ASP A 95 -1.48 0.59 -18.70
N TRP A 96 -2.46 0.42 -19.59
CA TRP A 96 -3.76 1.08 -19.47
C TRP A 96 -4.46 0.70 -18.16
N VAL A 97 -4.48 -0.59 -17.83
CA VAL A 97 -5.05 -1.08 -16.56
C VAL A 97 -4.33 -0.46 -15.36
N ASN A 98 -3.00 -0.44 -15.37
CA ASN A 98 -2.22 0.15 -14.29
C ASN A 98 -2.49 1.65 -14.13
N GLN A 99 -2.67 2.38 -15.23
CA GLN A 99 -3.02 3.81 -15.19
C GLN A 99 -4.39 4.03 -14.55
N CYS A 100 -5.42 3.27 -14.96
CA CYS A 100 -6.74 3.36 -14.36
C CYS A 100 -6.73 3.03 -12.86
N LEU A 101 -6.04 1.96 -12.46
CA LEU A 101 -5.90 1.58 -11.05
C LEU A 101 -5.11 2.62 -10.26
N ALA A 102 -4.07 3.22 -10.85
CA ALA A 102 -3.25 4.24 -10.19
C ALA A 102 -4.01 5.55 -9.96
N GLN A 103 -4.88 5.93 -10.88
CA GLN A 103 -5.75 7.12 -10.72
C GLN A 103 -6.77 6.95 -9.58
N GLN A 104 -7.12 5.71 -9.23
CA GLN A 104 -8.12 5.44 -8.21
C GLN A 104 -7.53 5.33 -6.80
N ARG A 105 -6.27 4.91 -6.64
CA ARG A 105 -5.68 4.52 -5.35
C ARG A 105 -4.73 5.60 -4.77
N PRO A 106 -4.88 6.01 -3.50
CA PRO A 106 -3.95 6.96 -2.88
C PRO A 106 -2.54 6.38 -2.67
N TYR A 107 -2.39 5.05 -2.68
CA TYR A 107 -1.13 4.34 -2.43
C TYR A 107 -0.52 3.66 -3.67
N ALA A 108 -0.96 4.03 -4.87
CA ALA A 108 -0.55 3.37 -6.13
C ALA A 108 0.97 3.31 -6.32
N VAL A 109 1.66 4.41 -6.08
CA VAL A 109 3.12 4.53 -6.27
C VAL A 109 3.87 3.58 -5.32
N MET A 110 3.46 3.56 -4.05
CA MET A 110 4.09 2.71 -3.04
C MET A 110 3.83 1.23 -3.31
N LEU A 111 2.61 0.87 -3.72
CA LEU A 111 2.26 -0.49 -4.14
C LEU A 111 3.12 -0.95 -5.33
N GLN A 112 3.27 -0.12 -6.37
CA GLN A 112 4.09 -0.46 -7.54
C GLN A 112 5.55 -0.68 -7.16
N ALA A 113 6.12 0.18 -6.32
CA ALA A 113 7.48 0.01 -5.83
C ALA A 113 7.65 -1.27 -5.01
N TRP A 114 6.67 -1.60 -4.17
CA TRP A 114 6.68 -2.84 -3.39
C TRP A 114 6.59 -4.08 -4.29
N VAL A 115 5.73 -4.05 -5.32
CA VAL A 115 5.66 -5.13 -6.32
C VAL A 115 6.95 -5.26 -7.10
N ALA A 116 7.56 -4.14 -7.52
CA ALA A 116 8.85 -4.13 -8.23
C ALA A 116 9.99 -4.70 -7.36
N SER A 117 9.91 -4.57 -6.05
CA SER A 117 10.84 -5.20 -5.09
C SER A 117 10.59 -6.70 -4.89
N ASN A 118 9.67 -7.32 -5.63
CA ASN A 118 9.19 -8.68 -5.40
C ASN A 118 8.68 -8.89 -3.96
N PHE A 119 7.95 -7.90 -3.45
CA PHE A 119 7.32 -7.90 -2.11
C PHE A 119 8.31 -7.93 -0.93
N GLN A 120 9.55 -7.46 -1.12
CA GLN A 120 10.61 -7.52 -0.10
C GLN A 120 10.92 -6.16 0.56
N ASP A 121 10.65 -5.05 -0.12
CA ASP A 121 10.99 -3.72 0.40
C ASP A 121 9.90 -3.19 1.34
N ASP A 122 9.99 -3.56 2.62
CA ASP A 122 9.08 -3.10 3.68
C ASP A 122 9.05 -1.57 3.83
N SER A 123 10.08 -0.85 3.35
CA SER A 123 10.09 0.62 3.37
C SER A 123 9.03 1.25 2.46
N ARG A 124 8.39 0.45 1.60
CA ARG A 124 7.29 0.88 0.74
C ARG A 124 5.93 0.67 1.39
N LEU A 125 5.86 -0.05 2.51
CA LEU A 125 4.60 -0.29 3.20
C LEU A 125 4.09 0.98 3.88
N LEU A 126 2.77 1.12 3.93
CA LEU A 126 2.14 2.27 4.55
C LEU A 126 2.21 2.19 6.07
N MET A 127 2.30 3.35 6.71
CA MET A 127 2.31 3.50 8.17
C MET A 127 1.47 4.70 8.60
N GLY A 128 1.03 4.68 9.87
CA GLY A 128 0.32 5.79 10.50
C GLY A 128 -0.86 6.31 9.66
N GLN A 129 -0.91 7.63 9.45
CA GLN A 129 -2.03 8.27 8.72
C GLN A 129 -2.18 7.77 7.29
N ALA A 130 -1.07 7.54 6.57
CA ALA A 130 -1.13 7.05 5.19
C ALA A 130 -1.77 5.66 5.11
N LEU A 131 -1.53 4.81 6.11
CA LEU A 131 -2.20 3.51 6.22
C LEU A 131 -3.69 3.68 6.56
N GLN A 132 -4.03 4.57 7.49
CA GLN A 132 -5.43 4.83 7.85
C GLN A 132 -6.25 5.35 6.66
N ASP A 133 -5.71 6.32 5.92
CA ASP A 133 -6.34 6.89 4.72
C ASP A 133 -6.55 5.80 3.65
N ALA A 134 -5.56 4.93 3.47
CA ALA A 134 -5.64 3.80 2.56
C ALA A 134 -6.68 2.77 2.97
N LEU A 135 -6.82 2.46 4.27
CA LEU A 135 -7.84 1.56 4.79
C LEU A 135 -9.24 2.16 4.67
N GLN A 136 -9.39 3.46 4.92
CA GLN A 136 -10.66 4.16 4.74
C GLN A 136 -11.08 4.18 3.28
N TRP A 137 -10.14 4.47 2.38
CA TRP A 137 -10.35 4.35 0.94
C TRP A 137 -10.78 2.93 0.57
N ALA A 138 -10.13 1.92 1.14
CA ALA A 138 -10.37 0.52 0.84
C ALA A 138 -11.70 -0.04 1.41
N ALA A 139 -12.19 0.52 2.51
CA ALA A 139 -13.32 -0.03 3.28
C ALA A 139 -14.62 -0.22 2.49
N HIS A 140 -14.80 0.55 1.42
CA HIS A 140 -15.99 0.52 0.56
C HIS A 140 -15.70 0.00 -0.85
N LYS A 141 -14.49 -0.48 -1.13
CA LYS A 141 -14.04 -0.91 -2.47
C LYS A 141 -14.00 -2.43 -2.57
N SER A 142 -14.28 -2.96 -3.76
CA SER A 142 -14.01 -4.36 -4.07
C SER A 142 -12.52 -4.49 -4.41
N LEU A 143 -11.69 -4.77 -3.40
CA LEU A 143 -10.24 -4.83 -3.55
C LEU A 143 -9.80 -6.01 -4.40
N SER A 144 -8.68 -5.83 -5.10
CA SER A 144 -7.96 -6.95 -5.70
C SER A 144 -7.18 -7.72 -4.64
N ASP A 145 -6.83 -8.97 -4.94
CA ASP A 145 -5.96 -9.78 -4.07
C ASP A 145 -4.63 -9.09 -3.79
N LEU A 146 -4.11 -8.35 -4.79
CA LEU A 146 -2.88 -7.60 -4.66
C LEU A 146 -3.02 -6.44 -3.67
N ASP A 147 -4.11 -5.67 -3.76
CA ASP A 147 -4.38 -4.56 -2.83
C ASP A 147 -4.57 -5.10 -1.40
N TYR A 148 -5.33 -6.18 -1.26
CA TYR A 148 -5.52 -6.84 0.02
C TYR A 148 -4.19 -7.30 0.63
N ARG A 149 -3.33 -7.94 -0.17
CA ARG A 149 -2.01 -8.37 0.26
C ARG A 149 -1.14 -7.20 0.71
N TYR A 150 -1.16 -6.09 -0.03
CA TYR A 150 -0.38 -4.90 0.30
C TYR A 150 -0.86 -4.20 1.57
N LEU A 151 -2.18 -4.01 1.72
CA LEU A 151 -2.75 -3.37 2.91
C LEU A 151 -2.54 -4.23 4.16
N SER A 152 -2.72 -5.55 4.04
CA SER A 152 -2.46 -6.47 5.16
C SER A 152 -0.97 -6.53 5.54
N ALA A 153 -0.05 -6.48 4.57
CA ALA A 153 1.38 -6.34 4.84
C ALA A 153 1.67 -5.02 5.56
N SER A 154 1.07 -3.91 5.09
CA SER A 154 1.25 -2.59 5.69
C SER A 154 0.74 -2.53 7.12
N GLN A 155 -0.41 -3.12 7.43
CA GLN A 155 -0.92 -3.23 8.80
C GLN A 155 0.02 -4.00 9.73
N LYS A 156 0.59 -5.13 9.26
CA LYS A 156 1.55 -5.91 10.06
C LYS A 156 2.84 -5.14 10.32
N TRP A 157 3.32 -4.43 9.30
CA TRP A 157 4.51 -3.60 9.40
C TRP A 157 4.31 -2.43 10.36
N ASP A 158 3.22 -1.69 10.24
CA ASP A 158 2.87 -0.59 11.13
C ASP A 158 2.77 -1.06 12.59
N ALA A 159 2.09 -2.19 12.85
CA ALA A 159 2.02 -2.77 14.19
C ALA A 159 3.40 -3.16 14.75
N LYS A 160 4.29 -3.71 13.91
CA LYS A 160 5.68 -4.02 14.29
C LYS A 160 6.46 -2.75 14.62
N MET A 161 6.32 -1.69 13.82
CA MET A 161 7.01 -0.42 14.01
C MET A 161 6.55 0.29 15.27
N VAL A 162 5.24 0.34 15.53
CA VAL A 162 4.67 0.89 16.77
C VAL A 162 5.20 0.14 18.00
N ARG A 163 5.29 -1.18 17.94
CA ARG A 163 5.86 -1.99 19.03
C ARG A 163 7.33 -1.66 19.27
N LEU A 164 8.13 -1.59 18.21
CA LEU A 164 9.56 -1.24 18.32
C LEU A 164 9.75 0.16 18.90
N GLU A 165 8.92 1.12 18.50
CA GLU A 165 8.94 2.48 19.04
C GLU A 165 8.60 2.50 20.53
N LEU A 166 7.59 1.73 20.95
CA LEU A 166 7.21 1.62 22.36
C LEU A 166 8.33 1.00 23.20
N GLU A 167 8.91 -0.11 22.75
CA GLU A 167 10.03 -0.77 23.43
C GLU A 167 11.26 0.16 23.53
N ALA A 168 11.52 0.97 22.50
CA ALA A 168 12.60 1.97 22.52
C ALA A 168 12.31 3.10 23.53
N LYS A 169 11.07 3.60 23.56
CA LYS A 169 10.63 4.62 24.53
C LYS A 169 10.70 4.12 25.96
N ASP A 170 10.27 2.89 26.23
CA ASP A 170 10.31 2.29 27.56
C ASP A 170 11.75 2.12 28.06
N LYS A 171 12.67 1.65 27.18
CA LYS A 171 14.10 1.58 27.50
C LYS A 171 14.71 2.95 27.77
N ALA A 172 14.36 3.95 26.96
CA ALA A 172 14.84 5.32 27.18
C ALA A 172 14.34 5.87 28.53
N ASN A 173 13.05 5.68 28.83
CA ASN A 173 12.43 6.11 30.08
C ASN A 173 13.03 5.39 31.30
N SER A 174 13.32 4.09 31.21
CA SER A 174 13.97 3.34 32.29
C SER A 174 15.38 3.85 32.56
N MET A 175 16.18 4.08 31.50
CA MET A 175 17.52 4.67 31.62
C MET A 175 17.49 6.06 32.24
N LEU A 176 16.57 6.92 31.81
CA LEU A 176 16.37 8.25 32.40
C LEU A 176 16.02 8.17 33.89
N THR A 177 15.14 7.24 34.26
CA THR A 177 14.72 7.04 35.66
C THR A 177 15.87 6.54 36.52
N GLU A 178 16.69 5.62 36.01
CA GLU A 178 17.88 5.11 36.68
C GLU A 178 18.93 6.20 36.89
N ALA A 179 19.23 6.99 35.85
CA ALA A 179 20.13 8.13 35.94
C ALA A 179 19.64 9.16 36.98
N GLN A 180 18.34 9.46 36.99
CA GLN A 180 17.74 10.37 37.97
C GLN A 180 17.85 9.82 39.40
N ARG A 181 17.66 8.52 39.60
CA ARG A 181 17.83 7.88 40.91
C ARG A 181 19.27 7.99 41.40
N GLN A 182 20.25 7.73 40.54
CA GLN A 182 21.67 7.86 40.87
C GLN A 182 22.01 9.31 41.23
N ALA A 183 21.57 10.28 40.44
CA ALA A 183 21.76 11.70 40.72
C ALA A 183 21.16 12.10 42.08
N ASN A 184 19.93 11.66 42.37
CA ASN A 184 19.28 11.93 43.66
C ASN A 184 20.01 11.27 44.84
N GLN A 185 20.57 10.07 44.68
CA GLN A 185 21.39 9.41 45.70
C GLN A 185 22.67 10.20 45.99
N ILE A 186 23.37 10.65 44.95
CA ILE A 186 24.57 11.49 45.08
C ILE A 186 24.22 12.78 45.81
N ILE A 187 23.16 13.47 45.39
CA ILE A 187 22.69 14.72 46.04
C ILE A 187 22.38 14.49 47.52
N ARG A 188 21.65 13.42 47.88
CA ARG A 188 21.35 13.09 49.29
C ARG A 188 22.61 12.85 50.11
N LEU A 189 23.58 12.11 49.57
CA LEU A 189 24.86 11.86 50.23
C LEU A 189 25.65 13.16 50.43
N SER A 190 25.68 14.04 49.44
CA SER A 190 26.31 15.37 49.55
C SER A 190 25.64 16.25 50.61
N TYR A 191 24.31 16.22 50.74
CA TYR A 191 23.61 16.97 51.79
C TYR A 191 23.92 16.44 53.21
N LEU A 192 24.03 15.11 53.36
CA LEU A 192 24.38 14.49 54.64
C LEU A 192 25.79 14.88 55.10
N SER A 193 26.78 14.86 54.21
CA SER A 193 28.16 15.24 54.55
C SER A 193 28.31 16.73 54.85
N LEU A 194 27.59 17.61 54.15
CA LEU A 194 27.60 19.05 54.45
C LEU A 194 27.02 19.34 55.84
N GLY A 195 25.94 18.66 56.22
CA GLY A 195 25.31 18.83 57.54
C GLY A 195 26.23 18.42 58.70
N THR A 196 27.00 17.33 58.55
CA THR A 196 27.96 16.91 59.59
C THR A 196 29.13 17.88 59.72
N CYS A 197 29.67 18.40 58.61
CA CYS A 197 30.73 19.42 58.65
C CYS A 197 30.28 20.70 59.38
N LEU A 198 29.04 21.16 59.12
CA LEU A 198 28.48 22.34 59.80
C LEU A 198 28.32 22.11 61.30
N ALA A 199 27.81 20.93 61.71
CA ALA A 199 27.66 20.59 63.12
C ALA A 199 29.00 20.54 63.86
N ILE A 200 30.03 19.91 63.26
CA ILE A 200 31.39 19.85 63.83
C ILE A 200 31.97 21.27 63.99
N SER A 201 31.81 22.12 62.96
CA SER A 201 32.31 23.49 63.00
C SER A 201 31.64 24.33 64.10
N LEU A 202 30.33 24.15 64.31
CA LEU A 202 29.57 24.82 65.37
C LEU A 202 30.01 24.39 66.77
N VAL A 203 30.24 23.09 66.97
CA VAL A 203 30.75 22.54 68.23
C VAL A 203 32.16 23.06 68.53
N ALA A 204 33.04 23.07 67.52
CA ALA A 204 34.40 23.60 67.68
C ALA A 204 34.39 25.09 68.07
N LEU A 205 33.49 25.88 67.47
CA LEU A 205 33.35 27.31 67.77
C LEU A 205 32.80 27.55 69.19
N LEU A 206 31.85 26.73 69.65
CA LEU A 206 31.33 26.77 71.03
C LEU A 206 32.39 26.43 72.07
N ILE A 207 33.23 25.41 71.81
CA ILE A 207 34.32 25.02 72.71
C ILE A 207 35.36 26.14 72.79
N GLY A 208 35.68 26.82 71.68
CA GLY A 208 36.64 27.92 71.68
C GLY A 208 36.18 29.21 72.37
N LEU A 209 34.88 29.34 72.68
CA LEU A 209 34.28 30.49 73.37
C LEU A 209 34.17 30.29 74.90
N LEU A 210 34.39 29.07 75.40
CA LEU A 210 34.37 28.69 76.82
C LEU A 210 35.77 28.73 77.42
#